data_AF-A0A0N7FU36-F1
#
_entry.id   AF-A0A0N7FU36-F1
#
_cell.length_a   1.000
_cell.length_b   1.000
_cell.length_c   1.000
_cell.angle_alpha   90.00
_cell.angle_beta   90.00
_cell.angle_gamma   90.00
#
_symmetry.space_group_name_H-M   'P 1'
#
loop_
_entity.id
_entity.type
_entity.pdbx_description
1 polymer ?
#
loop_
_entity_poly.entity_id
_entity_poly.type
_entity_poly.pdbx_seq_one_letter_code
_entity_poly.pdbx_strand_id
1 'polypeptide(L)' 'MVLTEPNTHLIREYLPKGTEIPSDQLYLEAIARELNERPRQCLGFYTPREVFERLLKDNVASTS' A
#
# COMPACT_ATOMS: atom_id res chain seq x y z
N MET A 1 6.54 -0.71 0.64
CA MET A 1 6.40 0.64 0.07
C MET A 1 5.69 1.51 1.07
N VAL A 2 6.25 2.69 1.34
CA VAL A 2 6.04 3.55 2.52
C VAL A 2 4.63 4.12 2.61
N LEU A 3 4.13 4.24 3.86
CA LEU A 3 2.89 4.92 4.23
C LEU A 3 2.96 6.39 3.81
N THR A 4 2.43 6.74 2.64
CA THR A 4 2.19 8.12 2.24
C THR A 4 0.73 8.49 2.45
N GLU A 5 0.51 9.79 2.66
CA GLU A 5 -0.66 10.46 3.22
C GLU A 5 -2.08 10.14 2.64
N PRO A 6 -2.32 9.53 1.46
CA PRO A 6 -3.66 9.04 1.13
C PRO A 6 -4.06 7.72 1.82
N ASN A 7 -3.12 6.91 2.29
CA ASN A 7 -3.41 5.59 2.90
C ASN A 7 -3.79 5.65 4.38
N THR A 8 -3.50 6.77 5.05
CA THR A 8 -3.67 6.93 6.51
C THR A 8 -5.13 6.87 6.95
N HIS A 9 -6.07 7.17 6.06
CA HIS A 9 -7.50 7.03 6.33
C HIS A 9 -7.99 5.59 6.16
N LEU A 10 -7.45 4.86 5.19
CA LEU A 10 -7.90 3.50 4.85
C LEU A 10 -7.38 2.46 5.83
N ILE A 11 -6.16 2.67 6.35
CA ILE A 11 -5.65 1.79 7.41
C ILE A 11 -6.52 1.87 8.68
N ARG A 12 -7.25 2.98 8.88
CA ARG A 12 -8.20 3.12 10.01
C ARG A 12 -9.46 2.27 9.87
N GLU A 13 -9.75 1.72 8.69
CA GLU A 13 -10.79 0.69 8.53
C GLU A 13 -10.40 -0.60 9.27
N TYR A 14 -9.11 -0.88 9.41
CA TYR A 14 -8.57 -2.09 10.03
C TYR A 14 -7.94 -1.86 11.40
N LEU A 15 -7.31 -0.70 11.58
CA LEU A 15 -6.63 -0.26 12.80
C LEU A 15 -7.18 1.11 13.21
N PRO A 16 -8.38 1.15 13.82
CA PRO A 16 -8.98 2.38 14.32
C PRO A 16 -8.03 3.14 15.25
N LYS A 17 -8.25 4.46 15.36
CA LYS A 17 -7.40 5.29 16.21
C LYS A 17 -7.49 4.83 17.67
N GLY A 18 -6.34 4.56 18.28
CA GLY A 18 -6.26 4.08 19.66
C GLY A 18 -6.33 2.56 19.82
N THR A 19 -6.43 1.82 18.71
CA THR A 19 -6.26 0.36 18.72
C THR A 19 -4.77 0.03 18.87
N GLU A 20 -4.44 -0.86 19.81
CA GLU A 20 -3.10 -1.42 19.93
C GLU A 20 -2.76 -2.19 18.65
N ILE A 21 -1.54 -2.01 18.13
CA ILE A 21 -1.12 -2.67 16.89
C ILE A 21 -0.95 -4.18 17.20
N PRO A 22 -1.68 -5.07 16.51
CA PRO A 22 -1.56 -6.50 16.72
C PRO A 22 -0.15 -6.98 16.38
N SER A 23 0.37 -7.92 17.17
CA SER A 23 1.65 -8.58 16.87
C SER A 23 1.53 -9.69 15.82
N ASP A 24 0.31 -9.99 15.39
CA ASP A 24 0.03 -11.03 14.39
C ASP A 24 0.47 -10.56 13.00
N GLN A 25 1.59 -11.13 12.57
CA GLN A 25 2.19 -10.82 11.28
C GLN A 25 1.28 -11.19 10.10
N LEU A 26 0.54 -12.30 10.16
CA LEU A 26 -0.35 -12.73 9.07
C LEU A 26 -1.52 -11.75 8.89
N TYR A 27 -2.05 -11.24 10.00
CA TYR A 27 -3.10 -10.22 9.98
C TYR A 27 -2.60 -8.93 9.34
N LEU A 28 -1.42 -8.46 9.74
CA LEU A 28 -0.81 -7.24 9.18
C LEU A 28 -0.49 -7.41 7.68
N GLU A 29 0.00 -8.58 7.28
CA GLU A 29 0.26 -8.90 5.87
C GLU A 29 -1.01 -8.95 5.04
N ALA A 30 -2.10 -9.48 5.58
CA ALA A 30 -3.39 -9.49 4.91
C ALA A 30 -3.91 -8.07 4.64
N ILE A 31 -3.84 -7.19 5.65
CA ILE A 31 -4.20 -5.77 5.50
C ILE A 31 -3.31 -5.10 4.45
N ALA A 32 -1.99 -5.31 4.55
CA ALA A 32 -1.04 -4.70 3.61
C ALA A 32 -1.30 -5.17 2.18
N ARG A 33 -1.55 -6.46 1.96
CA ARG A 33 -1.90 -7.00 0.64
C ARG A 33 -3.16 -6.35 0.10
N GLU A 34 -4.22 -6.31 0.90
CA GLU A 34 -5.49 -5.73 0.45
C GLU A 34 -5.34 -4.25 0.11
N LEU A 35 -4.66 -3.46 0.94
CA LEU A 35 -4.42 -2.04 0.66
C LEU A 35 -3.59 -1.81 -0.61
N ASN A 36 -2.64 -2.71 -0.90
CA ASN A 36 -1.77 -2.65 -2.08
C ASN A 36 -2.45 -3.15 -3.35
N GLU A 37 -3.45 -4.01 -3.26
CA GLU A 37 -4.23 -4.56 -4.37
C GLU A 37 -5.51 -3.76 -4.68
N ARG A 38 -5.88 -2.80 -3.82
CA ARG A 38 -7.05 -1.93 -4.02
C ARG A 38 -6.78 -0.87 -5.11
N PRO A 39 -7.58 -0.82 -6.20
CA PRO A 39 -7.53 0.26 -7.20
C PRO A 39 -7.76 1.64 -6.57
N ARG A 40 -6.96 2.64 -6.98
CA ARG A 40 -7.08 4.02 -6.45
C ARG A 40 -7.39 5.00 -7.57
N GLN A 41 -8.44 5.80 -7.39
CA GLN A 41 -8.80 6.86 -8.36
C GLN A 41 -7.66 7.86 -8.58
N CYS A 42 -6.90 8.22 -7.53
CA CYS A 42 -5.73 9.10 -7.65
C CYS A 42 -4.58 8.50 -8.45
N LEU A 43 -4.56 7.18 -8.61
CA LEU A 43 -3.65 6.44 -9.48
C LEU A 43 -4.31 6.09 -10.82
N GLY A 44 -5.39 6.77 -11.23
CA GLY A 44 -6.09 6.42 -12.47
C GLY A 44 -6.74 5.03 -12.44
N PHE A 45 -7.16 4.58 -11.26
CA PHE A 45 -7.67 3.24 -10.97
C PHE A 45 -6.65 2.10 -11.07
N TYR A 46 -5.35 2.40 -11.13
CA TYR A 46 -4.31 1.41 -10.86
C TYR A 46 -4.18 1.14 -9.36
N THR A 47 -3.66 -0.05 -9.05
CA THR A 47 -3.31 -0.44 -7.69
C THR A 47 -1.94 0.13 -7.30
N PRO A 48 -1.69 0.43 -6.00
CA PRO A 48 -0.36 0.82 -5.53
C PRO A 48 0.72 -0.18 -5.95
N ARG A 49 0.40 -1.49 -5.95
CA ARG A 49 1.32 -2.54 -6.40
C ARG A 49 1.73 -2.37 -7.87
N GLU A 50 0.77 -2.20 -8.78
CA GLU A 50 1.06 -2.04 -10.21
C GLU A 50 1.89 -0.80 -10.51
N VAL A 51 1.57 0.34 -9.89
CA VAL A 51 2.33 1.58 -10.07
C VAL A 51 3.76 1.39 -9.57
N PHE A 52 3.93 0.75 -8.41
CA PHE A 52 5.26 0.46 -7.88
C PHE A 52 6.08 -0.47 -8.79
N GLU A 53 5.48 -1.56 -9.27
CA GLU A 53 6.12 -2.48 -10.22
C GLU A 53 6.54 -1.78 -11.51
N ARG A 54 5.72 -0.83 -12.00
CA ARG A 54 6.06 0.00 -13.16
C ARG A 54 7.25 0.93 -12.87
N LEU A 55 7.24 1.63 -11.74
CA LEU A 55 8.36 2.50 -11.35
C LEU A 55 9.68 1.73 -11.20
N LEU A 56 9.64 0.49 -10.69
CA LEU A 56 10.81 -0.38 -10.62
C LEU A 56 11.34 -0.72 -12.01
N LYS A 57 10.46 -1.09 -12.95
CA LYS A 57 10.85 -1.39 -14.34
C LYS A 57 11.43 -0.16 -15.04
N ASP A 58 10.83 1.00 -14.85
CA ASP A 58 11.24 2.25 -15.48
C ASP A 58 12.60 2.76 -14.93
N ASN A 59 12.85 2.64 -13.62
CA ASN A 59 14.13 3.05 -13.00
C ASN A 59 15.27 2.03 -13.20
N VAL A 60 14.97 0.72 -13.22
CA VAL A 60 15.99 -0.30 -13.49
C VAL A 60 16.52 -0.18 -14.93
N ALA A 61 15.70 0.29 -15.87
CA ALA A 61 16.15 0.62 -17.22
C ALA A 61 17.08 1.85 -17.31
N SER A 62 17.13 2.69 -16.25
CA SER A 62 17.88 3.96 -16.24
C SER A 62 19.15 3.92 -15.39
N THR A 63 19.51 2.76 -14.81
CA THR A 63 20.79 2.61 -14.09
C THR A 63 21.86 2.11 -15.07
N SER A 64 22.36 3.02 -15.91
CA SER A 64 23.58 2.83 -16.75
C SER A 64 24.73 3.66 -16.19
#